data_AF-A0A9W7DJQ4-F1
#
_entry.id   AF-A0A9W7DJQ4-F1
#
_cell.length_a   1.000
_cell.length_b   1.000
_cell.length_c   1.000
_cell.angle_alpha   90.00
_cell.angle_beta   90.00
_cell.angle_gamma   90.00
#
_symmetry.space_group_name_H-M   'P 1'
#
loop_
_entity.id
_entity.type
_entity.pdbx_description
1 polymer ?
#
loop_
_entity_poly.entity_id
_entity_poly.type
_entity_poly.pdbx_seq_one_letter_code
_entity_poly.pdbx_strand_id
1 'polypeptide(L)'
;MDPASKLLWKRSLIFGGGIILSGVLLYKFTTPTPEQLIARLSPELRADYERNKELREKEQQILMEIVQKTAASDEPAWKTGPIPNPWDRNNVQTSESILVKKELFEKEQAKNAQLEKLEKLKKEVELTDELVGENNVKKVKSWYKFW
;
A
#
# COMPACT_ATOMS: atom_id res chain seq x y z
N MET A 1 -29.07 -5.95 47.46
CA MET A 1 -28.52 -7.02 46.61
C MET A 1 -28.03 -8.13 47.53
N ASP A 2 -28.77 -9.23 47.58
CA ASP A 2 -28.54 -10.32 48.52
C ASP A 2 -27.16 -10.96 48.33
N PRO A 3 -26.51 -11.48 49.40
CA PRO A 3 -25.18 -12.08 49.31
C PRO A 3 -25.12 -13.22 48.28
N ALA A 4 -26.20 -13.99 48.13
CA ALA A 4 -26.31 -15.04 47.11
C ALA A 4 -26.28 -14.48 45.68
N SER A 5 -27.00 -13.37 45.43
CA SER A 5 -27.02 -12.71 44.12
C SER A 5 -25.64 -12.15 43.73
N LYS A 6 -24.88 -11.60 44.68
CA LYS A 6 -23.51 -11.11 44.45
C LYS A 6 -22.55 -12.24 44.06
N LEU A 7 -22.70 -13.43 44.63
CA LEU A 7 -21.87 -14.60 44.30
C LEU A 7 -22.15 -15.11 42.88
N LEU A 8 -23.42 -15.16 42.47
CA LEU A 8 -23.81 -15.57 41.12
C LEU A 8 -23.29 -14.61 40.04
N TRP A 9 -23.38 -13.29 40.27
CA TRP A 9 -22.84 -12.28 39.37
C TRP A 9 -21.31 -12.37 39.23
N LYS A 10 -20.59 -12.57 40.35
CA LYS A 10 -19.14 -12.79 40.31
C LYS A 10 -18.76 -14.03 39.49
N ARG A 11 -19.48 -15.15 39.68
CA ARG A 11 -19.26 -16.38 38.90
C ARG A 11 -19.52 -16.15 37.42
N SER A 12 -20.63 -15.49 37.07
CA SER A 12 -20.96 -15.17 35.67
C SER A 12 -19.86 -14.33 35.01
N LEU A 13 -19.34 -13.31 35.70
CA LEU A 13 -18.24 -12.49 35.18
C LEU A 13 -16.93 -13.28 35.03
N ILE A 14 -16.62 -14.17 35.97
CA ILE A 14 -15.40 -15.01 35.90
C ILE A 14 -15.52 -16.02 34.75
N PHE A 15 -16.62 -16.74 34.64
CA PHE A 15 -16.82 -17.73 33.56
C PHE A 15 -16.98 -17.05 32.20
N GLY A 16 -17.77 -15.98 32.11
CA GLY A 16 -17.95 -15.21 30.88
C GLY A 16 -16.65 -14.56 30.42
N GLY A 17 -15.92 -13.90 31.34
CA GLY A 17 -14.59 -13.35 31.07
C GLY A 17 -13.59 -14.43 30.68
N GLY A 18 -13.63 -15.59 31.33
CA GLY A 18 -12.80 -16.75 31.00
C GLY A 18 -13.06 -17.29 29.59
N ILE A 19 -14.31 -17.35 29.14
CA ILE A 19 -14.65 -17.77 27.77
C ILE A 19 -14.13 -16.76 26.75
N ILE A 20 -14.30 -15.45 27.00
CA ILE A 20 -13.81 -14.39 26.10
C ILE A 20 -12.27 -14.43 26.02
N LEU A 21 -11.59 -14.50 27.16
CA LEU A 21 -10.12 -14.59 27.21
C LEU A 21 -9.61 -15.86 26.53
N SER A 22 -10.27 -16.99 26.75
CA SER A 22 -9.96 -18.25 26.07
C SER A 22 -10.09 -18.10 24.55
N GLY A 23 -11.17 -17.47 24.07
CA GLY A 23 -11.36 -17.20 22.64
C GLY A 23 -10.24 -16.34 22.03
N VAL A 24 -9.84 -15.27 22.72
CA VAL A 24 -8.73 -14.40 22.26
C VAL A 24 -7.40 -15.15 22.27
N LEU A 25 -7.15 -15.97 23.28
CA LEU A 25 -5.93 -16.78 23.39
C LEU A 25 -5.85 -17.82 22.28
N LEU A 26 -6.94 -18.57 22.03
CA LEU A 26 -7.06 -19.52 20.94
C LEU A 26 -6.88 -18.85 19.58
N TYR A 27 -7.47 -17.67 19.38
CA TYR A 27 -7.28 -16.90 18.15
C TYR A 27 -5.80 -16.55 17.94
N LYS A 28 -5.13 -16.00 18.95
CA LYS A 28 -3.71 -15.65 18.86
C LYS A 28 -2.78 -16.84 18.66
N PHE A 29 -3.17 -18.02 19.13
CA PHE A 29 -2.36 -19.23 19.01
C PHE A 29 -2.56 -19.96 17.68
N THR A 30 -3.81 -20.01 17.18
CA THR A 30 -4.14 -20.77 15.96
C THR A 30 -3.98 -19.98 14.68
N THR A 31 -4.12 -18.64 14.73
CA THR A 31 -4.00 -17.80 13.54
C THR A 31 -2.56 -17.28 13.36
N PRO A 32 -1.89 -17.54 12.22
CA PRO A 32 -0.55 -17.04 11.98
C PRO A 32 -0.56 -15.52 11.81
N THR A 33 0.52 -14.86 12.23
CA THR A 33 0.70 -13.43 11.94
C THR A 33 0.94 -13.21 10.44
N PRO A 34 0.67 -12.01 9.89
CA PRO A 34 0.89 -11.73 8.46
C PRO A 34 2.32 -12.03 8.01
N GLU A 35 3.30 -11.73 8.85
CA GLU A 35 4.72 -12.00 8.58
C GLU A 35 5.01 -13.51 8.56
N GLN A 36 4.46 -14.26 9.51
CA GLN A 36 4.60 -15.73 9.54
C GLN A 36 3.89 -16.38 8.34
N LEU A 37 2.79 -15.79 7.87
CA LEU A 37 2.09 -16.24 6.67
C LEU A 37 2.94 -15.99 5.42
N ILE A 38 3.49 -14.77 5.27
CA ILE A 38 4.37 -14.42 4.14
C ILE A 38 5.64 -15.26 4.14
N ALA A 39 6.22 -15.56 5.30
CA ALA A 39 7.39 -16.43 5.42
C ALA A 39 7.11 -17.90 5.03
N ARG A 40 5.86 -18.35 5.14
CA ARG A 40 5.42 -19.69 4.71
C ARG A 40 5.05 -19.77 3.23
N LEU A 41 4.90 -18.63 2.54
CA LEU A 41 4.65 -18.62 1.10
C LEU A 41 5.88 -19.09 0.33
N SER A 42 5.66 -19.65 -0.86
CA SER A 42 6.77 -19.93 -1.79
C SER A 42 7.48 -18.62 -2.16
N PRO A 43 8.79 -18.67 -2.47
CA PRO A 43 9.55 -17.47 -2.84
C PRO A 43 8.95 -16.75 -4.05
N GLU A 44 8.33 -17.49 -4.98
CA GLU A 44 7.61 -16.92 -6.12
C GLU A 44 6.38 -16.11 -5.69
N LEU A 45 5.53 -16.68 -4.83
CA LEU A 45 4.34 -16.00 -4.31
C LEU A 45 4.71 -14.77 -3.46
N ARG A 46 5.84 -14.83 -2.74
CA ARG A 46 6.35 -13.69 -1.99
C ARG A 46 6.78 -12.55 -2.91
N ALA A 47 7.52 -12.87 -3.97
CA ALA A 47 7.94 -11.87 -4.95
C ALA A 47 6.74 -11.22 -5.66
N ASP A 48 5.69 -11.99 -5.95
CA ASP A 48 4.45 -11.45 -6.52
C ASP A 48 3.66 -10.61 -5.52
N TYR A 49 3.64 -11.00 -4.24
CA TYR A 49 3.03 -10.22 -3.18
C TYR A 49 3.73 -8.87 -2.99
N GLU A 50 5.07 -8.87 -2.92
CA GLU A 50 5.88 -7.66 -2.77
C GLU A 50 5.71 -6.73 -3.98
N ARG A 51 5.69 -7.27 -5.21
CA ARG A 51 5.43 -6.49 -6.43
C ARG A 51 4.05 -5.83 -6.45
N ASN A 52 3.02 -6.52 -5.96
CA ASN A 52 1.65 -6.02 -5.99
C ASN A 52 1.24 -5.24 -4.73
N LYS A 53 2.10 -5.17 -3.71
CA LYS A 53 1.79 -4.55 -2.42
C LYS A 53 1.37 -3.08 -2.59
N GLU A 54 2.16 -2.31 -3.35
CA GLU A 54 1.89 -0.89 -3.60
C GLU A 54 0.58 -0.67 -4.34
N LEU A 55 0.26 -1.54 -5.31
CA LEU A 55 -0.98 -1.49 -6.06
C LEU A 55 -2.18 -1.71 -5.13
N ARG A 56 -2.12 -2.71 -4.24
CA ARG A 56 -3.18 -3.00 -3.26
C ARG A 56 -3.37 -1.87 -2.26
N GLU A 57 -2.29 -1.25 -1.80
CA GLU A 57 -2.36 -0.09 -0.91
C GLU A 57 -3.08 1.09 -1.59
N LYS A 58 -2.77 1.37 -2.87
CA LYS A 58 -3.49 2.40 -3.63
C LYS A 58 -4.95 2.06 -3.89
N GLU A 59 -5.26 0.80 -4.22
CA GLU A 59 -6.65 0.34 -4.36
C GLU A 59 -7.45 0.58 -3.08
N GLN A 60 -6.87 0.27 -1.91
CA GLN A 60 -7.53 0.51 -0.63
C GLN A 60 -7.70 2.00 -0.31
N GLN A 61 -6.71 2.84 -0.64
CA GLN A 61 -6.83 4.29 -0.48
C GLN A 61 -7.98 4.86 -1.32
N ILE A 62 -8.05 4.46 -2.59
CA ILE A 62 -9.13 4.88 -3.50
C ILE A 62 -10.48 4.36 -3.02
N LEU A 63 -10.54 3.11 -2.56
CA LEU A 63 -11.75 2.55 -1.97
C LEU A 63 -12.22 3.38 -0.77
N MET A 64 -11.30 3.76 0.12
CA MET A 64 -11.62 4.60 1.28
C MET A 64 -12.14 5.97 0.85
N GLU A 65 -11.54 6.58 -0.17
CA GLU A 65 -12.02 7.85 -0.74
C GLU A 65 -13.45 7.73 -1.30
N ILE A 66 -13.74 6.64 -2.02
CA ILE A 66 -15.09 6.36 -2.54
C ILE A 66 -16.08 6.18 -1.39
N VAL A 67 -15.70 5.43 -0.35
CA VAL A 67 -16.54 5.22 0.84
C VAL A 67 -16.84 6.55 1.53
N GLN A 68 -15.86 7.43 1.68
CA GLN A 68 -16.06 8.76 2.26
C GLN A 68 -17.00 9.62 1.43
N LYS A 69 -16.81 9.65 0.10
CA LYS A 69 -17.70 10.37 -0.83
C LYS A 69 -19.12 9.82 -0.81
N THR A 70 -19.26 8.49 -0.75
CA THR A 70 -20.57 7.82 -0.69
C THR A 70 -21.26 8.07 0.65
N ALA A 71 -20.53 8.04 1.75
CA ALA A 71 -21.07 8.32 3.08
C ALA A 71 -21.56 9.76 3.24
N ALA A 72 -20.97 10.71 2.50
CA ALA A 72 -21.42 12.09 2.44
C ALA A 72 -22.55 12.35 1.45
N SER A 73 -22.92 11.35 0.63
CA SER A 73 -23.98 11.44 -0.37
C SER A 73 -25.34 11.14 0.25
N ASP A 74 -26.40 11.79 -0.27
CA ASP A 74 -27.79 11.49 0.06
C ASP A 74 -28.33 10.23 -0.67
N GLU A 75 -27.48 9.56 -1.44
CA GLU A 75 -27.84 8.32 -2.12
C GLU A 75 -28.01 7.15 -1.14
N PRO A 76 -28.91 6.20 -1.44
CA PRO A 76 -29.10 5.04 -0.57
C PRO A 76 -27.84 4.15 -0.53
N ALA A 77 -27.59 3.51 0.61
CA ALA A 77 -26.35 2.78 0.91
C ALA A 77 -25.98 1.67 -0.10
N TRP A 78 -26.93 1.15 -0.88
CA TRP A 78 -26.69 0.14 -1.93
C TRP A 78 -26.22 0.74 -3.26
N LYS A 79 -26.16 2.07 -3.38
CA LYS A 79 -25.53 2.79 -4.49
C LYS A 79 -24.16 3.28 -4.05
N THR A 80 -23.11 2.62 -4.54
CA THR A 80 -21.72 2.85 -4.12
C THR A 80 -20.93 3.69 -5.12
N GLY A 81 -21.60 4.63 -5.79
CA GLY A 81 -21.01 5.51 -6.81
C GLY A 81 -20.33 4.71 -7.95
N PRO A 82 -19.02 4.89 -8.19
CA PRO A 82 -18.30 4.26 -9.32
C PRO A 82 -18.09 2.74 -9.15
N ILE A 83 -18.32 2.19 -7.95
CA ILE A 83 -18.22 0.73 -7.74
C ILE A 83 -19.52 0.09 -8.23
N PRO A 84 -19.46 -0.78 -9.25
CA PRO A 84 -20.64 -1.41 -9.81
C PRO A 84 -21.27 -2.37 -8.78
N ASN A 85 -22.55 -2.17 -8.49
CA ASN A 85 -23.35 -3.12 -7.72
C ASN A 85 -23.65 -4.37 -8.56
N PRO A 86 -23.33 -5.60 -8.10
CA PRO A 86 -23.57 -6.84 -8.84
C PRO A 86 -25.05 -7.19 -9.03
N TRP A 87 -25.95 -6.59 -8.26
CA TRP A 87 -27.41 -6.81 -8.35
C TRP A 87 -28.14 -5.75 -9.20
N ASP A 88 -27.43 -4.76 -9.74
CA ASP A 88 -28.03 -3.74 -10.61
C ASP A 88 -28.11 -4.25 -12.06
N ARG A 89 -29.34 -4.33 -12.59
CA ARG A 89 -29.62 -4.81 -13.96
C ARG A 89 -29.05 -3.92 -15.06
N ASN A 90 -28.81 -2.64 -14.77
CA ASN A 90 -28.34 -1.68 -15.77
C ASN A 90 -26.81 -1.54 -15.77
N ASN A 91 -26.12 -2.41 -15.04
CA ASN A 91 -24.71 -2.24 -14.78
C ASN A 91 -23.83 -2.96 -15.81
N VAL A 92 -22.96 -2.19 -16.46
CA VAL A 92 -21.97 -2.73 -17.40
C VAL A 92 -20.88 -3.41 -16.59
N GLN A 93 -20.89 -4.74 -16.55
CA GLN A 93 -19.81 -5.55 -15.98
C GLN A 93 -18.50 -5.22 -16.71
N THR A 94 -17.74 -4.27 -16.20
CA THR A 94 -16.41 -3.97 -16.73
C THR A 94 -15.45 -4.94 -16.07
N SER A 95 -14.80 -5.77 -16.88
CA SER A 95 -13.90 -6.87 -16.45
C SER A 95 -12.53 -6.41 -15.95
N GLU A 96 -12.26 -5.10 -15.92
CA GLU A 96 -11.03 -4.52 -15.39
C GLU A 96 -11.18 -4.22 -13.89
N SER A 97 -10.08 -4.31 -13.13
CA SER A 97 -10.05 -3.97 -11.71
C SER A 97 -10.71 -2.61 -11.47
N ILE A 98 -11.87 -2.65 -10.81
CA ILE A 98 -12.86 -1.56 -10.69
C ILE A 98 -12.25 -0.25 -10.18
N LEU A 99 -11.20 -0.34 -9.36
CA LEU A 99 -10.65 0.78 -8.59
C LEU A 99 -9.41 1.40 -9.23
N VAL A 100 -8.53 0.59 -9.79
CA VAL A 100 -7.27 1.03 -10.41
C VAL A 100 -7.04 0.21 -11.67
N LYS A 101 -6.89 0.86 -12.83
CA LYS A 101 -6.46 0.17 -14.04
C LYS A 101 -4.98 -0.20 -13.90
N LYS A 102 -4.71 -1.50 -13.69
CA LYS A 102 -3.35 -2.03 -13.48
C LYS A 102 -2.37 -1.54 -14.55
N GLU A 103 -2.77 -1.56 -15.82
CA GLU A 103 -1.92 -1.11 -16.92
C GLU A 103 -1.53 0.38 -16.83
N LEU A 104 -2.44 1.24 -16.39
CA LEU A 104 -2.14 2.67 -16.24
C LEU A 104 -1.17 2.89 -15.09
N PHE A 105 -1.38 2.21 -13.97
CA PHE A 105 -0.49 2.26 -12.81
C PHE A 105 0.93 1.80 -13.17
N GLU A 106 1.06 0.67 -13.87
CA GLU A 106 2.36 0.17 -14.33
C GLU A 106 3.04 1.13 -15.33
N LYS A 107 2.27 1.75 -16.23
CA LYS A 107 2.78 2.77 -17.16
C LYS A 107 3.28 4.01 -16.42
N GLU A 108 2.55 4.47 -15.41
CA GLU A 108 2.97 5.61 -14.57
C GLU A 108 4.25 5.31 -13.79
N GLN A 109 4.32 4.15 -13.14
CA GLN A 109 5.52 3.65 -12.46
C GLN A 109 6.73 3.60 -13.41
N ALA A 110 6.56 3.00 -14.58
CA ALA A 110 7.61 2.91 -15.59
C ALA A 110 8.06 4.29 -16.07
N LYS A 111 7.13 5.22 -16.29
CA LYS A 111 7.43 6.60 -16.68
C LYS A 111 8.21 7.33 -15.59
N ASN A 112 7.82 7.20 -14.33
CA ASN A 112 8.52 7.83 -13.21
C ASN A 112 9.94 7.27 -13.07
N ALA A 113 10.12 5.95 -13.17
CA ALA A 113 11.44 5.33 -13.15
C ALA A 113 12.33 5.77 -14.33
N GLN A 114 11.75 6.03 -15.51
CA GLN A 114 12.47 6.60 -16.65
C GLN A 114 12.89 8.04 -16.39
N LEU A 115 12.00 8.87 -15.84
CA LEU A 115 12.30 10.26 -15.50
C LEU A 115 13.41 10.37 -14.47
N GLU A 116 13.38 9.55 -13.41
CA GLU A 116 14.45 9.51 -12.40
C GLU A 116 15.81 9.15 -13.00
N LYS A 117 15.84 8.20 -13.95
CA LYS A 117 17.07 7.84 -14.67
C LYS A 117 17.57 9.01 -15.52
N LEU A 118 16.68 9.70 -16.22
CA LEU A 118 17.04 10.88 -17.01
C LEU A 118 17.59 12.00 -16.14
N GLU A 119 17.02 12.23 -14.95
CA GLU A 119 17.53 13.21 -14.00
C GLU A 119 18.92 12.85 -13.47
N LYS A 120 19.17 11.56 -13.16
CA LYS A 120 20.51 11.10 -12.75
C LYS A 120 21.53 11.30 -13.86
N LEU A 121 21.19 10.91 -15.10
CA LEU A 121 22.07 11.11 -16.26
C LEU A 121 22.36 12.58 -16.51
N LYS A 122 21.36 13.46 -16.38
CA LYS A 122 21.57 14.91 -16.50
C LYS A 122 22.56 15.44 -15.46
N LYS A 123 22.43 15.00 -14.21
CA LYS A 123 23.36 15.38 -13.14
C LYS A 123 24.77 14.85 -13.39
N GLU A 124 24.90 13.62 -13.88
CA GLU A 124 26.20 13.05 -14.24
C GLU A 124 26.86 13.84 -15.38
N VAL A 125 26.09 14.21 -16.41
CA VAL A 125 26.57 15.05 -17.52
C VAL A 125 27.03 16.41 -17.01
N GLU A 126 26.22 17.09 -16.19
CA GLU A 126 26.55 18.39 -15.60
C GLU A 126 27.85 18.32 -14.78
N LEU A 127 28.01 17.29 -13.93
CA LEU A 127 29.24 17.06 -13.19
C LEU A 127 30.44 16.80 -14.11
N THR A 128 30.27 16.03 -15.20
CA THR A 128 31.36 15.81 -16.15
C THR A 128 31.77 17.08 -16.89
N ASP A 129 30.80 17.94 -17.24
CA ASP A 129 31.06 19.22 -17.90
C ASP A 129 31.82 20.17 -16.95
N GLU A 130 31.44 20.22 -15.66
CA GLU A 130 32.17 20.97 -14.64
C GLU A 130 33.62 20.47 -14.49
N LEU A 131 33.83 19.15 -14.40
CA LEU A 131 35.16 18.56 -14.28
C LEU A 131 36.04 18.80 -15.52
N VAL A 132 35.47 18.71 -16.73
CA VAL A 132 36.18 18.99 -17.98
C VAL A 132 36.53 20.48 -18.08
N GLY A 133 35.60 21.36 -17.69
CA GLY A 133 35.82 22.81 -17.62
C GLY A 133 36.97 23.17 -16.69
N GLU A 134 36.96 22.64 -15.45
CA GLU A 134 38.06 22.86 -14.50
C GLU A 134 39.41 22.33 -15.02
N ASN A 135 39.42 21.12 -15.59
CA ASN A 135 40.66 20.52 -16.10
C ASN A 135 41.24 21.30 -17.29
N ASN A 136 40.40 21.80 -18.18
CA ASN A 136 40.85 22.66 -19.29
C ASN A 136 41.42 23.98 -18.76
N VAL A 137 40.76 24.64 -17.80
CA VAL A 137 41.28 25.88 -17.18
C VAL A 137 42.62 25.63 -16.49
N LYS A 138 42.78 24.52 -15.77
CA LYS A 138 44.04 24.13 -15.11
C LYS A 138 45.15 23.84 -16.14
N LYS A 139 44.84 23.15 -17.26
CA LYS A 139 45.79 22.89 -18.36
C LYS A 139 46.27 24.18 -19.02
N VAL A 140 45.36 25.09 -19.36
CA VAL A 140 45.71 26.37 -20.02
C VAL A 140 46.58 27.24 -19.09
N LYS A 141 46.25 27.32 -17.79
CA LYS A 141 47.08 28.04 -16.80
C LYS A 141 48.46 27.42 -16.57
N SER A 142 48.57 26.09 -16.66
CA SER A 142 49.85 25.36 -16.54
C SER A 142 50.75 25.63 -17.73
N TRP A 143 50.21 25.58 -18.95
CA TRP A 143 50.99 25.77 -20.18
C TRP A 143 51.53 27.19 -20.34
N TYR A 144 50.77 28.22 -19.92
CA TYR A 144 51.21 29.62 -19.98
C TYR A 144 52.28 29.99 -18.93
N LYS A 145 52.47 29.18 -17.88
CA LYS A 145 53.53 29.41 -16.86
C LYS A 145 54.88 28.79 -17.24
N PHE A 146 54.92 27.95 -18.26
CA PHE A 146 56.12 27.25 -18.69
C PHE A 146 56.86 27.97 -19.83
N TRP A 147 56.30 29.07 -20.33
CA TRP A 147 56.91 29.98 -21.30
C TRP A 147 57.17 31.32 -20.63
#